data_AF-A0A9D1D818-F1
#
_entry.id   AF-A0A9D1D818-F1
#
_cell.length_a   1.000
_cell.length_b   1.000
_cell.length_c   1.000
_cell.angle_alpha   90.00
_cell.angle_beta   90.00
_cell.angle_gamma   90.00
#
_symmetry.space_group_name_H-M   'P 1'
#
loop_
_entity.id
_entity.type
_entity.pdbx_description
1 polymer ?
#
loop_
_entity_poly.entity_id
_entity_poly.type
_entity_poly.pdbx_seq_one_letter_code
_entity_poly.pdbx_strand_id
1 'polypeptide(L)'
;MNKMREYERGREDGLLLALRIVEKDGIEGLRKEIRFRGATGIHTSLAAKDLDEASQKIKDLTMDCFMVLSIASLHDVFGFGETRIQRWAEKFNEGAEYLAEGLATWQDYIDGIKEELGIEIEFK
;
A
#
# COMPACT_ATOMS: atom_id res chain seq x y z
N MET A 1 6.57 -6.49 32.47
CA MET A 1 6.11 -7.85 32.07
C MET A 1 7.27 -8.55 31.35
N ASN A 2 7.48 -9.84 31.61
CA ASN A 2 8.73 -10.56 31.35
C ASN A 2 8.81 -11.01 29.87
N LYS A 3 9.84 -10.61 29.12
CA LYS A 3 10.07 -10.91 27.69
C LYS A 3 9.85 -12.38 27.31
N MET A 4 10.13 -13.30 28.24
CA MET A 4 9.85 -14.74 28.07
C MET A 4 8.37 -15.03 27.78
N ARG A 5 7.44 -14.38 28.49
CA ARG A 5 6.00 -14.60 28.32
C ARG A 5 5.48 -14.08 26.98
N GLU A 6 6.07 -13.01 26.47
CA GLU A 6 5.72 -12.48 25.14
C GLU A 6 6.23 -13.38 24.03
N TYR A 7 7.43 -13.95 24.20
CA TYR A 7 7.97 -14.94 23.27
C TYR A 7 7.13 -16.23 23.23
N GLU A 8 6.72 -16.75 24.38
CA GLU A 8 5.85 -17.93 24.48
C GLU A 8 4.49 -17.68 23.80
N ARG A 9 3.86 -16.53 24.09
CA ARG A 9 2.60 -16.13 23.45
C ARG A 9 2.76 -16.00 21.92
N GLY A 10 3.85 -15.41 21.44
CA GLY A 10 4.10 -15.28 20.00
C GLY A 10 4.24 -16.63 19.28
N ARG A 11 4.75 -17.66 19.98
CA ARG A 11 4.79 -19.03 19.42
C ARG A 11 3.40 -19.66 19.34
N GLU A 12 2.57 -19.46 20.37
CA GLU A 12 1.18 -19.93 20.38
C GLU A 12 0.36 -19.25 19.27
N ASP A 13 0.48 -17.94 19.12
CA ASP A 13 -0.18 -17.17 18.05
C ASP A 13 0.26 -17.64 16.66
N GLY A 14 1.54 -17.96 16.49
CA GLY A 14 2.07 -18.51 15.23
C GLY A 14 1.50 -19.89 14.87
N LEU A 15 1.28 -20.75 15.87
CA LEU A 15 0.64 -22.06 15.67
C LEU A 15 -0.84 -21.91 15.28
N LEU A 16 -1.56 -21.00 15.95
CA LEU A 16 -2.96 -20.71 15.63
C LEU A 16 -3.13 -20.12 14.22
N LEU A 17 -2.23 -19.22 13.82
CA LEU A 17 -2.21 -18.68 12.47
C LEU A 17 -1.94 -19.76 11.42
N ALA A 18 -0.92 -20.60 11.64
CA ALA A 18 -0.59 -21.70 10.73
C ALA A 18 -1.77 -22.67 10.58
N LEU A 19 -2.46 -23.00 11.68
CA LEU A 19 -3.66 -23.83 11.66
C LEU A 19 -4.75 -23.20 10.80
N ARG A 20 -5.06 -21.91 11.03
CA ARG A 20 -6.09 -21.18 10.29
C ARG A 20 -5.81 -21.14 8.78
N ILE A 21 -4.56 -20.94 8.38
CA ILE A 21 -4.17 -20.91 6.96
C ILE A 21 -4.33 -22.30 6.34
N VAL A 22 -3.91 -23.36 7.04
CA VAL A 22 -4.06 -24.74 6.54
C VAL A 22 -5.53 -25.13 6.41
N GLU A 23 -6.37 -24.75 7.39
CA GLU A 23 -7.81 -25.00 7.33
C GLU A 23 -8.49 -24.30 6.15
N LYS A 24 -8.02 -23.11 5.77
CA LYS A 24 -8.61 -22.28 4.71
C LYS A 24 -8.06 -22.58 3.31
N ASP A 25 -6.73 -22.59 3.18
CA ASP A 25 -6.01 -22.58 1.90
C ASP A 25 -5.10 -23.82 1.71
N GLY A 26 -5.14 -24.76 2.67
CA GLY A 26 -4.34 -25.98 2.65
C GLY A 26 -2.84 -25.76 2.89
N ILE A 27 -2.07 -26.83 2.75
CA ILE A 27 -0.62 -26.82 2.98
C ILE A 27 0.11 -25.91 1.99
N GLU A 28 -0.38 -25.78 0.75
CA GLU A 28 0.20 -24.86 -0.24
C GLU A 28 0.01 -23.40 0.14
N GLY A 29 -1.13 -23.04 0.75
CA GLY A 29 -1.34 -21.72 1.34
C GLY A 29 -0.31 -21.41 2.42
N LEU A 30 -0.08 -22.35 3.34
CA LEU A 30 0.94 -22.20 4.38
C LEU A 30 2.36 -22.07 3.80
N ARG A 31 2.70 -22.82 2.75
CA ARG A 31 4.00 -22.70 2.07
C ARG A 31 4.19 -21.32 1.43
N LYS A 32 3.15 -20.76 0.82
CA LYS A 32 3.18 -19.39 0.27
C LYS A 32 3.38 -18.35 1.37
N GLU A 33 2.68 -18.49 2.49
CA GLU A 33 2.81 -17.60 3.66
C GLU A 33 4.24 -17.61 4.22
N ILE A 34 4.84 -18.80 4.39
CA ILE A 34 6.23 -18.94 4.87
C ILE A 34 7.21 -18.23 3.94
N ARG A 35 7.03 -18.38 2.60
CA ARG A 35 7.87 -17.69 1.62
C ARG A 35 7.69 -16.17 1.66
N PHE A 36 6.44 -15.70 1.72
CA PHE A 36 6.13 -14.27 1.81
C PHE A 36 6.83 -13.63 3.02
N ARG A 37 6.68 -14.22 4.21
CA ARG A 37 7.31 -13.72 5.44
C ARG A 37 8.82 -13.78 5.40
N GLY A 38 9.38 -14.83 4.82
CA GLY A 38 10.83 -14.94 4.63
C GLY A 38 11.40 -13.85 3.74
N ALA A 39 10.66 -13.43 2.71
CA ALA A 39 11.07 -12.35 1.80
C ALA A 39 10.84 -10.94 2.37
N THR A 40 9.74 -10.73 3.09
CA THR A 40 9.33 -9.39 3.57
C THR A 40 9.80 -9.07 4.98
N GLY A 41 10.17 -10.07 5.78
CA GLY A 41 10.54 -9.88 7.19
C GLY A 41 9.34 -9.57 8.10
N ILE A 42 8.10 -9.75 7.63
CA ILE A 42 6.91 -9.40 8.40
C ILE A 42 6.60 -10.46 9.47
N HIS A 43 6.69 -10.05 10.74
CA HIS A 43 6.40 -10.86 11.92
C HIS A 43 5.12 -10.40 12.62
N THR A 44 3.97 -10.93 12.19
CA THR A 44 2.63 -10.59 12.71
C THR A 44 1.72 -11.83 12.79
N SER A 45 0.70 -11.79 13.65
CA SER A 45 -0.33 -12.81 13.79
C SER A 45 -1.41 -12.79 12.70
N LEU A 46 -1.36 -11.81 11.77
CA LEU A 46 -2.27 -11.69 10.62
C LEU A 46 -1.72 -12.45 9.42
N ALA A 47 -2.55 -13.18 8.68
CA ALA A 47 -2.14 -13.82 7.43
C ALA A 47 -1.82 -12.78 6.34
N ALA A 48 -1.04 -13.12 5.31
CA ALA A 48 -0.72 -12.21 4.21
C ALA A 48 -1.98 -11.65 3.53
N LYS A 49 -3.03 -12.46 3.39
CA LYS A 49 -4.32 -12.01 2.85
C LYS A 49 -5.01 -10.96 3.74
N ASP A 50 -4.96 -11.15 5.05
CA ASP A 50 -5.56 -10.19 6.00
C ASP A 50 -4.75 -8.88 6.03
N LEU A 51 -3.43 -8.97 5.85
CA LEU A 51 -2.55 -7.82 5.65
C LEU A 51 -2.85 -7.11 4.33
N ASP A 52 -3.06 -7.83 3.24
CA ASP A 52 -3.39 -7.26 1.93
C ASP A 52 -4.74 -6.54 1.97
N GLU A 53 -5.76 -7.13 2.60
CA GLU A 53 -7.08 -6.49 2.75
C GLU A 53 -7.02 -5.24 3.63
N ALA A 54 -6.26 -5.27 4.74
CA ALA A 54 -6.05 -4.10 5.58
C ALA A 54 -5.21 -3.03 4.86
N SER A 55 -4.17 -3.46 4.14
CA SER A 55 -3.28 -2.61 3.33
C SER A 55 -4.05 -1.93 2.21
N GLN A 56 -4.97 -2.62 1.55
CA GLN A 56 -5.81 -2.03 0.51
C GLN A 56 -6.65 -0.88 1.04
N LYS A 57 -7.32 -1.07 2.18
CA LYS A 57 -8.10 0.03 2.82
C LYS A 57 -7.23 1.23 3.19
N ILE A 58 -6.00 0.98 3.66
CA ILE A 58 -5.05 2.06 3.97
C ILE A 58 -4.62 2.77 2.69
N LYS A 59 -4.34 2.03 1.61
CA LYS A 59 -4.00 2.60 0.30
C LYS A 59 -5.15 3.44 -0.25
N ASP A 60 -6.37 2.92 -0.25
CA ASP A 60 -7.55 3.62 -0.74
C ASP A 60 -7.77 4.92 0.05
N LEU A 61 -7.74 4.85 1.38
CA LEU A 61 -7.83 6.03 2.24
C LEU A 61 -6.72 7.04 1.97
N THR A 62 -5.49 6.57 1.75
CA THR A 62 -4.34 7.43 1.44
C THR A 62 -4.57 8.16 0.12
N MET A 63 -5.03 7.47 -0.91
CA MET A 63 -5.35 8.06 -2.22
C MET A 63 -6.49 9.07 -2.12
N ASP A 64 -7.56 8.75 -1.38
CA ASP A 64 -8.67 9.68 -1.14
C ASP A 64 -8.21 10.95 -0.42
N CYS A 65 -7.36 10.82 0.61
CA CYS A 65 -6.78 11.96 1.31
C CYS A 65 -5.95 12.84 0.37
N PHE A 66 -5.10 12.26 -0.47
CA PHE A 66 -4.32 13.01 -1.46
C PHE A 66 -5.22 13.70 -2.48
N MET A 67 -6.26 13.02 -2.98
CA MET A 67 -7.18 13.58 -3.95
C MET A 67 -7.94 14.80 -3.39
N VAL A 68 -8.52 14.68 -2.18
CA VAL A 68 -9.25 15.79 -1.55
C VAL A 68 -8.35 17.00 -1.31
N LEU A 69 -7.16 16.80 -0.74
CA LEU A 69 -6.23 17.91 -0.46
C LEU A 69 -5.70 18.55 -1.75
N SER A 70 -5.45 17.78 -2.79
CA SER A 70 -4.98 18.28 -4.09
C SER A 70 -6.06 19.12 -4.77
N ILE A 71 -7.31 18.63 -4.81
CA ILE A 71 -8.44 19.37 -5.40
C ILE A 71 -8.67 20.69 -4.67
N ALA A 72 -8.69 20.67 -3.33
CA ALA A 72 -8.84 21.89 -2.52
C ALA A 72 -7.71 22.89 -2.82
N SER A 73 -6.46 22.42 -2.84
CA SER A 73 -5.30 23.26 -3.14
C SER A 73 -5.35 23.85 -4.56
N LEU A 74 -5.75 23.03 -5.55
CA LEU A 74 -5.86 23.47 -6.95
C LEU A 74 -6.97 24.51 -7.13
N HIS A 75 -8.09 24.33 -6.45
CA HIS A 75 -9.18 25.30 -6.43
C HIS A 75 -8.75 26.60 -5.74
N ASP A 76 -8.18 26.52 -4.55
CA ASP A 76 -7.89 27.70 -3.73
C ASP A 76 -6.72 28.53 -4.27
N VAL A 77 -5.69 27.89 -4.81
CA VAL A 77 -4.49 28.58 -5.33
C VAL A 77 -4.69 29.06 -6.77
N PHE A 78 -5.33 28.25 -7.62
CA PHE A 78 -5.41 28.52 -9.07
C PHE A 78 -6.82 28.81 -9.58
N GLY A 79 -7.84 28.75 -8.72
CA GLY A 79 -9.24 28.97 -9.10
C GLY A 79 -9.80 27.87 -10.00
N PHE A 80 -9.28 26.65 -9.92
CA PHE A 80 -9.74 25.55 -10.79
C PHE A 80 -11.17 25.15 -10.46
N GLY A 81 -12.10 25.45 -11.37
CA GLY A 81 -13.47 24.96 -11.32
C GLY A 81 -13.62 23.52 -11.81
N GLU A 82 -14.87 23.04 -11.79
CA GLU A 82 -15.25 21.65 -12.02
C GLU A 82 -14.53 20.98 -13.21
N THR A 83 -14.59 21.57 -14.41
CA THR A 83 -13.98 20.96 -15.61
C THR A 83 -12.48 20.74 -15.48
N ARG A 84 -11.75 21.67 -14.84
CA ARG A 84 -10.30 21.52 -14.65
C ARG A 84 -9.98 20.47 -13.59
N ILE A 85 -10.80 20.42 -12.54
CA ILE A 85 -10.69 19.40 -11.49
C ILE A 85 -10.98 18.00 -12.04
N GLN A 86 -12.02 17.82 -12.85
CA GLN A 86 -12.33 16.54 -13.50
C GLN A 86 -11.16 16.06 -14.36
N ARG A 87 -10.60 16.93 -15.22
CA ARG A 87 -9.43 16.60 -16.04
C ARG A 87 -8.21 16.24 -15.20
N TRP A 88 -7.99 16.92 -14.07
CA TRP A 88 -6.90 16.57 -13.15
C TRP A 88 -7.15 15.20 -12.50
N ALA A 89 -8.37 14.93 -12.03
CA ALA A 89 -8.73 13.68 -11.38
C ALA A 89 -8.63 12.48 -12.34
N GLU A 90 -9.04 12.65 -13.60
CA GLU A 90 -8.81 11.66 -14.66
C GLU A 90 -7.33 11.35 -14.82
N LYS A 91 -6.47 12.38 -14.88
CA LYS A 91 -5.02 12.17 -15.01
C LYS A 91 -4.40 11.52 -13.78
N PHE A 92 -4.88 11.86 -12.59
CA PHE A 92 -4.44 11.26 -11.34
C PHE A 92 -4.77 9.75 -11.28
N ASN A 93 -6.01 9.39 -11.63
CA ASN A 93 -6.45 8.00 -11.65
C ASN A 93 -5.73 7.16 -12.72
N GLU A 94 -5.49 7.73 -13.90
CA GLU A 94 -4.70 7.08 -14.95
C GLU A 94 -3.30 6.71 -14.44
N GLY A 95 -2.64 7.63 -13.72
CA GLY A 95 -1.33 7.35 -13.13
C GLY A 95 -1.37 6.27 -12.05
N ALA A 96 -2.41 6.27 -11.22
CA ALA A 96 -2.62 5.22 -10.23
C ALA A 96 -2.81 3.84 -10.87
N GLU A 97 -3.54 3.77 -11.99
CA GLU A 97 -3.75 2.55 -12.76
C GLU A 97 -2.45 2.04 -13.38
N TYR A 98 -1.63 2.92 -13.98
CA TYR A 98 -0.31 2.53 -14.52
C TYR A 98 0.62 1.95 -13.47
N LEU A 99 0.61 2.50 -12.25
CA LEU A 99 1.38 1.96 -11.13
C LEU A 99 0.83 0.63 -10.64
N ALA A 100 -0.50 0.47 -10.60
CA ALA A 100 -1.15 -0.77 -10.18
C ALA A 100 -0.91 -1.93 -11.17
N GLU A 101 -0.91 -1.64 -12.47
CA GLU A 101 -0.66 -2.62 -13.53
C GLU A 101 0.83 -2.87 -13.79
N GLY A 102 1.73 -2.13 -13.12
CA GLY A 102 3.17 -2.23 -13.32
C GLY A 102 3.65 -1.70 -14.67
N LEU A 103 2.85 -0.86 -15.33
CA LEU A 103 3.20 -0.18 -16.59
C LEU A 103 4.11 1.04 -16.35
N ALA A 104 4.14 1.54 -15.12
CA ALA A 104 5.03 2.60 -14.66
C ALA A 104 5.54 2.30 -13.25
N THR A 105 6.64 2.95 -12.88
CA THR A 105 7.20 2.96 -11.53
C THR A 105 7.16 4.37 -10.95
N TRP A 106 7.26 4.48 -9.62
CA TRP A 106 7.38 5.79 -8.97
C TRP A 106 8.62 6.57 -9.43
N GLN A 107 9.71 5.87 -9.76
CA GLN A 107 10.93 6.51 -10.24
C GLN A 107 10.70 7.19 -11.60
N ASP A 108 9.91 6.58 -12.50
CA ASP A 108 9.59 7.20 -13.80
C ASP A 108 8.89 8.56 -13.63
N TYR A 109 8.00 8.68 -12.64
CA TYR A 109 7.35 9.96 -12.31
C TYR A 109 8.31 10.96 -11.69
N ILE A 110 9.19 10.52 -10.78
CA ILE A 110 10.18 11.39 -10.13
C ILE A 110 11.16 11.95 -11.17
N ASP A 111 11.65 11.10 -12.07
CA ASP A 111 12.57 11.48 -13.13
C ASP A 111 11.88 12.44 -14.11
N GLY A 112 10.64 12.16 -14.52
CA GLY A 112 9.85 13.07 -15.36
C GLY A 112 9.62 14.45 -14.72
N ILE A 113 9.27 14.51 -13.43
CA ILE A 113 9.12 15.78 -12.70
C ILE A 113 10.44 16.56 -12.64
N LYS A 114 11.55 15.86 -12.43
CA LYS A 114 12.87 16.48 -12.43
C LYS A 114 13.25 17.01 -13.80
N GLU A 115 13.02 16.24 -14.86
CA GLU A 115 13.37 16.62 -16.23
C GLU A 115 12.50 17.78 -16.74
N GLU A 116 11.19 17.74 -16.50
CA GLU A 116 10.26 18.74 -17.04
C GLU A 116 10.17 20.02 -16.20
N LEU A 117 10.24 19.88 -14.86
CA LEU A 117 9.97 20.98 -13.93
C LEU A 117 11.20 21.40 -13.12
N GLY A 118 12.30 20.63 -13.18
CA GLY A 118 13.49 20.89 -12.38
C GLY A 118 13.28 20.68 -10.87
N ILE A 119 12.20 20.01 -10.47
CA ILE A 119 11.86 19.76 -9.07
C ILE A 119 12.40 18.40 -8.65
N GLU A 120 13.21 18.37 -7.59
CA GLU A 120 13.72 17.12 -7.02
C GLU A 120 12.80 16.64 -5.89
N ILE A 121 12.33 15.40 -6.01
CA ILE A 121 11.47 14.74 -5.02
C ILE A 121 12.19 13.51 -4.47
N GLU A 122 12.33 13.44 -3.14
CA GLU A 122 12.83 12.25 -2.45
C GLU A 122 11.66 11.43 -1.90
N PHE A 123 11.53 10.19 -2.36
CA PHE A 123 10.57 9.23 -1.81
C PHE A 123 11.22 8.52 -0.61
N LYS A 124 10.60 8.59 0.57
CA LYS A 124 11.11 7.98 1.82
C LYS A 124 10.40 6.68 2.16
#